data_AF-A0A8F5V7Z8-F1
#
_entry.id   AF-A0A8F5V7Z8-F1
#
_cell.length_a   1.000
_cell.length_b   1.000
_cell.length_c   1.000
_cell.angle_alpha   90.00
_cell.angle_beta   90.00
_cell.angle_gamma   90.00
#
_symmetry.space_group_name_H-M   'P 1'
#
loop_
_entity.id
_entity.type
_entity.pdbx_description
1 polymer ?
#
loop_
_entity_poly.entity_id
_entity_poly.type
_entity_poly.pdbx_seq_one_letter_code
_entity_poly.pdbx_strand_id
1 'polypeptide(L)'
;MKIEIELHDSVAAELAYIVELHKEHGAANAQDSVEALLAYVASAIAAGSRRPGAWERTCLDMMGLVANTDEHHYYRSDYGRPEA
;
A
#
# COMPACT_ATOMS: atom_id res chain seq x y z
N MET A 1 -5.37 10.28 -11.78
CA MET A 1 -5.03 11.34 -10.81
C MET A 1 -3.52 11.34 -10.62
N LYS A 2 -2.87 12.51 -10.59
CA LYS A 2 -1.45 12.63 -10.22
C LYS A 2 -1.39 13.10 -8.77
N ILE A 3 -0.59 12.45 -7.94
CA ILE A 3 -0.34 12.83 -6.55
C ILE A 3 1.15 13.11 -6.42
N GLU A 4 1.51 14.21 -5.75
CA GLU A 4 2.89 14.50 -5.34
C GLU A 4 2.96 14.32 -3.83
N ILE A 5 4.01 13.62 -3.36
CA ILE A 5 4.21 13.29 -1.95
C ILE A 5 5.59 13.83 -1.56
N GLU A 6 5.62 14.63 -0.49
CA GLU A 6 6.85 15.08 0.12
C GLU A 6 7.27 14.10 1.22
N LEU A 7 8.53 13.67 1.19
CA LEU A 7 9.10 12.75 2.17
C LEU A 7 10.32 13.41 2.81
N HIS A 8 10.53 13.12 4.09
CA HIS A 8 11.79 13.47 4.74
C HIS A 8 12.95 12.73 4.04
N ASP A 9 14.08 13.42 3.84
CA ASP A 9 15.23 12.90 3.09
C ASP A 9 15.68 11.52 3.57
N SER A 10 15.68 11.29 4.89
CA SER A 10 16.07 9.98 5.46
C SER A 10 15.13 8.84 5.06
N VAL A 11 13.82 9.14 4.90
CA VAL A 11 12.84 8.15 4.46
C VAL A 11 13.02 7.88 2.97
N ALA A 12 13.21 8.92 2.17
CA ALA A 12 13.48 8.76 0.73
C ALA A 12 14.75 7.94 0.47
N ALA A 13 15.81 8.17 1.25
CA ALA A 13 17.05 7.40 1.18
C ALA A 13 16.85 5.91 1.48
N GLU A 14 16.09 5.58 2.52
CA GLU A 14 15.79 4.18 2.86
C GLU A 14 14.96 3.48 1.77
N LEU A 15 13.95 4.16 1.21
CA LEU A 15 13.16 3.62 0.11
C LEU A 15 14.01 3.37 -1.15
N ALA A 16 14.94 4.28 -1.45
CA ALA A 16 15.88 4.11 -2.55
C ALA A 16 16.79 2.89 -2.32
N TYR A 17 17.24 2.69 -1.08
CA TYR A 17 18.06 1.54 -0.72
C TYR A 17 17.31 0.20 -0.87
N ILE A 18 16.01 0.14 -0.50
CA ILE A 18 15.18 -1.05 -0.76
C ILE A 18 15.14 -1.38 -2.25
N VAL A 19 14.99 -0.38 -3.11
CA VAL A 19 14.98 -0.55 -4.58
C VAL A 19 16.33 -1.04 -5.09
N GLU A 20 17.43 -0.55 -4.52
CA GLU A 20 18.78 -1.04 -4.83
C GLU A 20 18.91 -2.53 -4.48
N LEU A 21 18.50 -2.93 -3.28
CA LEU A 21 18.51 -4.33 -2.85
C LEU A 21 17.65 -5.23 -3.75
N HIS A 22 16.47 -4.76 -4.18
CA HIS A 22 15.65 -5.49 -5.15
C HIS A 22 16.36 -5.71 -6.49
N LYS A 23 17.13 -4.72 -6.96
CA LYS A 23 17.89 -4.83 -8.22
C LYS A 23 19.09 -5.74 -8.10
N GLU A 24 19.80 -5.68 -6.98
CA GLU A 24 21.01 -6.47 -6.75
C GLU A 24 20.73 -7.94 -6.44
N HIS A 25 19.70 -8.19 -5.63
CA HIS A 25 19.44 -9.51 -5.06
C HIS A 25 18.12 -10.14 -5.51
N GLY A 26 17.28 -9.38 -6.21
CA GLY A 26 15.92 -9.77 -6.52
C GLY A 26 14.98 -9.69 -5.32
N ALA A 27 13.69 -9.87 -5.60
CA ALA A 27 12.64 -10.03 -4.59
C ALA A 27 11.46 -10.76 -5.23
N ALA A 28 10.61 -11.39 -4.41
CA ALA A 28 9.38 -12.03 -4.90
C ALA A 28 8.44 -11.04 -5.62
N ASN A 29 8.50 -9.76 -5.26
CA ASN A 29 7.80 -8.66 -5.94
C ASN A 29 8.73 -7.45 -6.09
N ALA A 30 9.80 -7.61 -6.87
CA ALA A 30 10.80 -6.58 -7.08
C ALA A 30 10.20 -5.30 -7.70
N GLN A 31 10.67 -4.16 -7.23
CA GLN A 31 10.30 -2.83 -7.71
C GLN A 31 11.55 -2.15 -8.25
N ASP A 32 11.42 -1.41 -9.34
CA ASP A 32 12.54 -0.80 -10.07
C ASP A 32 12.79 0.68 -9.71
N SER A 33 11.89 1.27 -8.93
CA SER A 33 11.87 2.69 -8.56
C SER A 33 11.12 2.90 -7.25
N VAL A 34 11.40 4.02 -6.57
CA VAL A 34 10.70 4.41 -5.33
C VAL A 34 9.22 4.66 -5.63
N GLU A 35 8.93 5.25 -6.79
CA GLU A 35 7.59 5.50 -7.27
C GLU A 35 6.80 4.20 -7.47
N ALA A 36 7.38 3.18 -8.12
CA ALA A 36 6.74 1.88 -8.28
C ALA A 36 6.49 1.21 -6.92
N LEU A 37 7.46 1.29 -6.00
CA LEU A 37 7.34 0.78 -4.64
C LEU A 37 6.18 1.44 -3.88
N LEU A 38 6.11 2.77 -3.89
CA LEU A 38 5.03 3.51 -3.22
C LEU A 38 3.68 3.26 -3.86
N ALA A 39 3.62 3.17 -5.20
CA ALA A 39 2.39 2.84 -5.92
C ALA A 39 1.87 1.45 -5.57
N TYR A 40 2.78 0.47 -5.42
CA TYR A 40 2.41 -0.88 -4.97
C TYR A 40 1.88 -0.88 -3.54
N VAL A 41 2.56 -0.19 -2.61
CA VAL A 41 2.11 -0.07 -1.21
C VAL A 41 0.74 0.61 -1.13
N ALA A 42 0.53 1.70 -1.87
CA ALA A 42 -0.77 2.37 -1.94
C ALA A 42 -1.87 1.45 -2.49
N SER A 43 -1.56 0.65 -3.50
CA SER A 43 -2.49 -0.33 -4.08
C SER A 43 -2.85 -1.43 -3.08
N ALA A 44 -1.86 -1.92 -2.32
CA ALA A 44 -2.07 -2.90 -1.26
C ALA A 44 -2.99 -2.32 -0.17
N ILE A 45 -2.72 -1.08 0.27
CA ILE A 45 -3.56 -0.40 1.27
C ILE A 45 -5.02 -0.29 0.79
N ALA A 46 -5.23 0.18 -0.45
CA ALA A 46 -6.56 0.30 -1.03
C ALA A 46 -7.27 -1.06 -1.13
N ALA A 47 -6.54 -2.11 -1.46
CA ALA A 47 -7.08 -3.46 -1.55
C ALA A 47 -7.37 -4.08 -0.18
N GLY A 48 -6.59 -3.77 0.86
CA GLY A 48 -6.85 -4.17 2.25
C GLY A 48 -8.07 -3.48 2.86
N SER A 49 -8.30 -2.20 2.52
CA SER A 49 -9.50 -1.45 2.96
C SER A 49 -10.80 -2.14 2.54
N ARG A 50 -10.86 -2.68 1.31
CA ARG A 50 -12.07 -3.30 0.77
C ARG A 50 -12.17 -4.81 1.00
N ARG A 51 -11.13 -5.47 1.55
CA ARG A 51 -11.07 -6.93 1.70
C ARG A 51 -10.61 -7.32 3.11
N PRO A 52 -11.52 -7.42 4.10
CA PRO A 52 -11.17 -7.70 5.49
C PRO A 52 -10.46 -9.04 5.72
N GLY A 53 -10.61 -10.02 4.83
CA GLY A 53 -9.92 -11.32 4.92
C GLY A 53 -8.65 -11.44 4.08
N ALA A 54 -8.23 -10.39 3.36
CA ALA A 54 -7.05 -10.45 2.50
C ALA A 54 -5.77 -10.14 3.29
N TRP A 55 -4.63 -10.60 2.82
CA TRP A 55 -3.35 -10.37 3.51
C TRP A 55 -3.01 -8.88 3.62
N GLU A 56 -3.43 -8.04 2.66
CA GLU A 56 -3.19 -6.59 2.71
C GLU A 56 -3.93 -5.93 3.88
N ARG A 57 -5.01 -6.54 4.38
CA ARG A 57 -5.73 -6.04 5.55
C ARG A 57 -4.85 -6.01 6.78
N THR A 58 -3.98 -7.01 6.95
CA THR A 58 -3.02 -7.08 8.06
C THR A 58 -2.16 -5.82 8.14
N CYS A 59 -1.76 -5.25 6.99
CA CYS A 59 -1.01 -3.99 6.96
C CYS A 59 -1.80 -2.82 7.56
N LEU A 60 -3.09 -2.69 7.24
CA LEU A 60 -3.93 -1.62 7.80
C LEU A 60 -4.16 -1.81 9.30
N ASP A 61 -4.43 -3.04 9.73
CA ASP A 61 -4.64 -3.35 11.14
C ASP A 61 -3.39 -3.01 11.97
N MET A 62 -2.21 -3.42 11.51
CA MET A 62 -0.93 -3.14 12.18
C MET A 62 -0.61 -1.64 12.25
N MET A 63 -1.05 -0.85 11.27
CA MET A 63 -0.87 0.60 11.23
C MET A 63 -2.01 1.36 11.94
N GLY A 64 -3.05 0.67 12.42
CA GLY A 64 -4.23 1.31 13.02
C GLY A 64 -5.07 2.13 12.03
N LEU A 65 -5.03 1.80 10.74
CA LEU A 65 -5.71 2.54 9.65
C LEU A 65 -7.11 2.02 9.34
N VAL A 66 -7.61 1.06 10.10
CA VAL A 66 -8.98 0.55 9.95
C VAL A 66 -9.95 1.45 10.70
N ALA A 67 -10.84 2.11 9.95
CA ALA A 67 -11.96 2.85 10.53
C ALA A 67 -12.89 1.93 11.35
N ASN A 68 -13.34 2.42 12.51
CA ASN A 68 -14.29 1.75 13.40
C ASN A 68 -15.73 1.85 12.88
N THR A 69 -16.01 1.20 11.76
CA THR A 69 -17.32 1.22 11.10
C THR A 69 -17.59 -0.09 10.37
N ASP A 70 -18.86 -0.45 10.26
CA ASP A 70 -19.30 -1.70 9.64
C ASP A 70 -18.83 -1.84 8.19
N GLU A 71 -18.71 -0.74 7.45
CA GLU A 71 -18.27 -0.75 6.05
C GLU A 71 -16.85 -1.30 5.85
N HIS A 72 -15.99 -1.26 6.87
CA HIS A 72 -14.66 -1.87 6.84
C HIS A 72 -14.63 -3.32 7.33
N HIS A 73 -15.78 -3.89 7.70
CA HIS A 73 -15.93 -5.30 8.08
C HIS A 73 -16.52 -6.17 6.95
N TYR A 74 -16.95 -5.56 5.84
CA TYR A 74 -17.48 -6.29 4.67
C TYR A 74 -16.56 -6.19 3.46
N TYR A 75 -16.52 -7.28 2.69
CA TYR A 75 -15.84 -7.31 1.39
C TYR A 75 -16.57 -6.43 0.38
N ARG A 76 -15.81 -5.66 -0.41
CA ARG A 76 -16.32 -4.91 -1.57
C ARG A 76 -15.54 -5.27 -2.83
N SER A 77 -16.26 -5.57 -3.91
CA SER A 77 -15.70 -5.87 -5.24
C SER A 77 -14.99 -4.65 -5.82
N ASP A 78 -15.61 -3.49 -5.67
CA ASP A 78 -15.21 -2.26 -6.36
C ASP A 78 -14.40 -1.34 -5.44
N TYR A 79 -13.62 -0.46 -6.07
CA TYR A 79 -12.85 0.56 -5.38
C TYR A 79 -13.72 1.80 -5.13
N GLY A 80 -13.49 2.44 -3.98
CA GLY A 80 -14.22 3.64 -3.59
C GLY A 80 -15.54 3.32 -2.90
N ARG A 81 -16.50 4.23 -3.04
CA ARG A 81 -17.84 4.11 -2.43
C ARG A 81 -18.67 3.10 -3.23
N PRO A 82 -19.35 2.13 -2.58
CA PRO A 82 -20.32 1.27 -3.27
C PRO A 82 -21.37 2.11 -4.01
N GLU A 83 -21.74 1.68 -5.20
CA GLU A 83 -22.95 2.18 -5.85
C GLU A 83 -24.18 1.74 -5.02
N ALA A 84 -25.19 2.61 -4.94
CA ALA A 84 -26.39 2.40 -4.13
C ALA A 84 -27.42 1.54 -4.87
#